data_AF-A0A2Y9C5G8-F1
#
_entry.id   AF-A0A2Y9C5G8-F1
#
_cell.length_a   1.000
_cell.length_b   1.000
_cell.length_c   1.000
_cell.angle_alpha   90.00
_cell.angle_beta   90.00
_cell.angle_gamma   90.00
#
_symmetry.space_group_name_H-M   'P 1'
#
loop_
_entity.id
_entity.type
_entity.pdbx_description
1 polymer ?
#
loop_
_entity_poly.entity_id
_entity_poly.type
_entity_poly.pdbx_seq_one_letter_code
_entity_poly.pdbx_strand_id
1 'polypeptide(L)' 'MIDGAQAKRPLHYFVDCFRLADRCGVLADPDLAIDRMTRLIRTYM' A
#
# COMPACT_ATOMS: atom_id res chain seq x y z
N MET A 1 -0.41 -13.22 3.48
CA MET A 1 0.93 -13.53 2.93
C MET A 1 1.50 -14.67 3.76
N ILE A 2 2.08 -15.69 3.13
CA ILE A 2 2.61 -16.85 3.86
C ILE A 2 3.79 -16.40 4.73
N ASP A 3 3.92 -16.97 5.93
CA ASP A 3 5.02 -16.73 6.89
C ASP A 3 5.31 -15.26 7.23
N GLY A 4 4.25 -14.48 7.42
CA GLY A 4 4.42 -13.11 7.86
C GLY A 4 5.08 -12.20 6.81
N ALA A 5 5.15 -12.62 5.55
CA ALA A 5 5.92 -11.92 4.53
C ALA A 5 5.50 -10.44 4.35
N GLN A 6 4.27 -10.07 4.71
CA GLN A 6 3.81 -8.67 4.68
C GLN A 6 4.56 -7.76 5.66
N ALA A 7 5.03 -8.29 6.79
CA ALA A 7 5.76 -7.52 7.80
C ALA A 7 7.27 -7.43 7.50
N LYS A 8 7.78 -8.19 6.51
CA LYS A 8 9.19 -8.18 6.11
C LYS A 8 9.55 -6.98 5.23
N ARG A 9 8.57 -6.20 4.78
CA ARG A 9 8.78 -4.99 3.97
C ARG A 9 8.52 -3.74 4.81
N PRO A 10 9.39 -2.73 4.72
CA PRO A 10 9.19 -1.48 5.45
C PRO A 10 8.03 -0.67 4.86
N LEU A 11 7.43 0.23 5.65
CA LEU A 11 6.27 1.02 5.21
C LEU A 11 6.54 1.82 3.91
N HIS A 12 7.76 2.36 3.77
CA HIS A 12 8.15 3.12 2.57
C HIS A 12 8.03 2.29 1.28
N TYR A 13 8.31 0.99 1.34
CA TYR A 13 8.17 0.09 0.19
C TYR A 13 6.73 0.08 -0.33
N PHE A 14 5.74 0.03 0.56
CA PHE A 14 4.34 0.06 0.17
C PHE A 14 3.91 1.42 -0.40
N VAL A 15 4.46 2.52 0.11
CA VAL A 15 4.24 3.87 -0.43
C VAL A 15 4.75 3.97 -1.86
N ASP A 16 5.93 3.44 -2.14
CA ASP A 16 6.52 3.48 -3.48
C ASP A 16 5.73 2.60 -4.46
N CYS A 17 5.34 1.39 -4.05
CA CYS A 17 4.45 0.54 -4.86
C CYS A 17 3.10 1.23 -5.17
N PHE A 18 2.50 1.89 -4.18
CA PHE A 18 1.24 2.62 -4.36
C PHE A 18 1.38 3.74 -5.39
N ARG A 19 2.45 4.55 -5.29
CA ARG A 19 2.75 5.63 -6.23
C ARG A 19 3.01 5.12 -7.65
N LEU A 20 3.70 3.98 -7.79
CA LEU A 20 3.92 3.37 -9.10
C LEU A 20 2.61 2.87 -9.70
N ALA A 21 1.76 2.22 -8.92
CA ALA A 21 0.46 1.75 -9.37
C ALA A 21 -0.46 2.90 -9.82
N ASP A 22 -0.46 4.00 -9.07
CA ASP A 22 -1.19 5.23 -9.41
C ASP A 22 -0.71 5.83 -10.73
N ARG A 23 0.62 6.00 -10.90
CA ARG A 23 1.21 6.52 -12.14
C ARG A 23 0.92 5.66 -13.37
N CYS A 24 0.83 4.35 -13.19
CA CYS A 24 0.50 3.43 -14.28
C CYS A 24 -1.01 3.35 -14.55
N GLY A 25 -1.87 4.00 -13.75
CA GLY A 25 -3.32 3.92 -13.90
C GLY A 25 -3.88 2.52 -13.67
N VAL A 26 -3.16 1.66 -12.93
CA VAL A 26 -3.55 0.26 -12.68
C VAL A 26 -4.35 0.08 -11.40
N LEU A 27 -4.66 1.19 -10.71
CA LEU A 27 -5.59 1.19 -9.59
C LEU A 27 -7.02 1.08 -10.14
N ALA A 28 -7.65 -0.08 -9.96
CA ALA A 28 -9.01 -0.31 -10.42
C ALA A 28 -10.05 0.62 -9.76
N ASP A 29 -9.81 1.00 -8.49
CA ASP A 29 -10.61 1.95 -7.72
C ASP A 29 -9.66 2.81 -6.87
N PRO A 30 -9.36 4.05 -7.31
CA PRO A 30 -8.45 4.94 -6.60
C PRO A 30 -8.92 5.32 -5.19
N ASP A 31 -10.22 5.55 -4.99
CA ASP A 31 -10.77 5.98 -3.71
C ASP A 31 -10.64 4.87 -2.66
N LEU A 32 -10.97 3.64 -3.05
CA LEU A 32 -10.78 2.47 -2.20
C LEU A 32 -9.29 2.21 -1.92
N ALA A 33 -8.42 2.45 -2.89
CA ALA A 33 -6.98 2.29 -2.73
C ALA A 33 -6.42 3.29 -1.70
N ILE A 34 -6.87 4.56 -1.74
CA ILE A 34 -6.50 5.61 -0.78
C ILE A 34 -6.96 5.25 0.63
N ASP A 35 -8.21 4.81 0.81
CA ASP A 35 -8.72 4.40 2.13
C ASP A 35 -7.89 3.24 2.71
N ARG A 36 -7.57 2.23 1.90
CA ARG A 36 -6.73 1.10 2.32
C ARG A 36 -5.31 1.53 2.70
N MET A 37 -4.68 2.40 1.91
CA MET A 37 -3.34 2.91 2.21
C MET A 37 -3.33 3.76 3.48
N THR A 38 -4.37 4.56 3.71
CA THR A 38 -4.54 5.36 4.92
C THR A 38 -4.66 4.49 6.17
N ARG A 39 -5.45 3.41 6.10
CA ARG A 39 -5.56 2.43 7.18
C ARG A 39 -4.24 1.73 7.48
N LEU A 40 -3.46 1.42 6.44
CA LEU A 40 -2.14 0.82 6.60
C LEU A 40 -1.21 1.77 7.37
N ILE A 41 -1.08 3.02 6.94
CA ILE A 41 -0.22 4.03 7.60
C ILE A 41 -0.59 4.20 9.07
N ARG A 42 -1.90 4.26 9.38
CA ARG A 42 -2.40 4.39 10.76
C ARG A 42 -2.02 3.21 11.66
N THR A 43 -1.70 2.04 11.11
CA THR A 43 -1.26 0.88 11.92
C THR A 43 0.19 1.02 12.39
N TYR A 44 0.97 1.92 11.78
CA TYR A 44 2.38 2.19 12.11
C TYR A 44 2.58 3.52 12.87
N MET A 45 1.48 4.20 13.21
CA MET A 45 1.44 5.43 14.00
C MET A 45 0.92 5.12 15.39
#